data_AF-A0A1S2T4K0-F1
#
_entry.id   AF-A0A1S2T4K0-F1
#
_cell.length_a   1.000
_cell.length_b   1.000
_cell.length_c   1.000
_cell.angle_alpha   90.00
_cell.angle_beta   90.00
_cell.angle_gamma   90.00
#
_symmetry.space_group_name_H-M   'P 1'
#
loop_
_entity.id
_entity.type
_entity.pdbx_description
1 polymer ?
#
loop_
_entity_poly.entity_id
_entity_poly.type
_entity_poly.pdbx_seq_one_letter_code
_entity_poly.pdbx_strand_id
1 'polypeptide(L)'
;MLMKLSKLQSRVLDEMGIPRWTLKSQQAQVSSEEAAYWYRVGPLYLKSSKPLPVQLPQWLQDLVLLFDTRPTAIKPPIQADSVISVDEVNPQINTPSAKKALWLTIQQCQK
;
A
#
# COMPACT_ATOMS: atom_id res chain seq x y z
N MET A 1 1.60 23.73 3.77
CA MET A 1 2.17 25.08 3.61
C MET A 1 3.47 24.93 2.82
N LEU A 2 3.46 25.18 1.51
CA LEU A 2 4.69 25.12 0.69
C LEU A 2 5.57 26.33 1.07
N MET A 3 6.73 26.08 1.67
CA MET A 3 7.75 27.13 1.86
C MET A 3 8.20 27.62 0.49
N LYS A 4 7.91 28.89 0.17
CA LYS A 4 8.43 29.55 -1.02
C LYS A 4 9.84 30.05 -0.72
N LEU A 5 10.84 29.47 -1.39
CA LEU A 5 12.22 29.95 -1.34
C LEU A 5 12.31 31.37 -1.90
N SER A 6 13.17 32.20 -1.31
CA SER A 6 13.42 33.54 -1.84
C SER A 6 14.17 33.46 -3.18
N LYS A 7 14.04 34.50 -4.01
CA LYS A 7 14.70 34.56 -5.32
C LYS A 7 16.23 34.43 -5.22
N LEU A 8 16.81 34.96 -4.13
CA LEU A 8 18.24 34.90 -3.87
C LEU A 8 18.71 33.47 -3.54
N GLN A 9 17.99 32.78 -2.66
CA GLN A 9 18.29 31.39 -2.29
C GLN A 9 18.19 30.46 -3.50
N SER A 10 17.20 30.70 -4.35
CA SER A 10 17.02 29.96 -5.59
C SER A 10 18.25 30.10 -6.51
N ARG A 11 18.77 31.32 -6.68
CA ARG A 11 19.93 31.59 -7.54
C ARG A 11 21.22 30.95 -7.03
N VAL A 12 21.46 31.03 -5.72
CA VAL A 12 22.64 30.42 -5.08
C VAL A 12 22.62 28.90 -5.23
N LEU A 13 21.46 28.26 -5.13
CA LEU A 13 21.34 26.81 -5.34
C LEU A 13 21.67 26.42 -6.79
N ASP A 14 21.27 27.22 -7.77
CA ASP A 14 21.60 26.98 -9.19
C ASP A 14 23.10 27.17 -9.45
N GLU A 15 23.71 28.20 -8.86
CA GLU A 15 25.16 28.47 -8.97
C GLU A 15 26.00 27.38 -8.31
N MET A 16 25.51 26.78 -7.21
CA MET A 16 26.17 25.64 -6.54
C MET A 16 25.91 24.30 -7.24
N GLY A 17 25.18 24.28 -8.36
CA GLY A 17 24.87 23.05 -9.09
C GLY A 17 23.98 22.07 -8.32
N ILE A 18 23.25 22.54 -7.30
CA ILE A 18 22.38 21.70 -6.48
C ILE A 18 21.05 21.54 -7.23
N PRO A 19 20.73 20.33 -7.74
CA PRO A 19 19.49 20.12 -8.47
C PRO A 19 18.32 20.37 -7.52
N ARG A 20 17.41 21.27 -7.91
CA ARG A 20 16.17 21.50 -7.17
C ARG A 20 15.30 20.26 -7.32
N TRP A 21 15.27 19.42 -6.29
CA TRP A 21 14.35 18.29 -6.23
C TRP A 21 12.92 18.82 -6.10
N THR A 22 12.28 19.05 -7.24
CA THR A 22 10.83 19.13 -7.27
C THR A 22 10.31 17.73 -7.00
N LEU A 23 9.51 17.57 -5.95
CA LEU A 23 8.65 16.42 -5.82
C LEU A 23 7.84 16.34 -7.12
N LYS A 24 8.25 15.46 -8.04
CA LYS A 24 7.39 15.05 -9.15
C LYS A 24 6.13 14.53 -8.47
N SER A 25 5.08 15.34 -8.47
CA SER A 25 3.75 14.84 -8.26
C SER A 25 3.60 13.70 -9.26
N GLN A 26 3.62 12.47 -8.76
CA GLN A 26 3.31 11.29 -9.55
C GLN A 26 1.83 11.39 -9.95
N GLN A 27 1.54 12.24 -10.94
CA GLN A 27 0.34 12.13 -11.74
C GLN A 27 0.60 10.99 -12.72
N ALA A 28 0.74 9.77 -12.19
CA ALA A 28 0.45 8.61 -13.01
C ALA A 28 -1.05 8.71 -13.28
N GLN A 29 -1.41 9.03 -14.53
CA GLN A 29 -2.80 8.97 -14.97
C GLN A 29 -3.26 7.53 -14.80
N VAL A 30 -3.99 7.31 -13.72
CA VAL A 30 -4.72 6.09 -13.48
C VAL A 30 -5.91 6.13 -14.44
N SER A 31 -5.80 5.40 -15.54
CA SER A 31 -6.88 5.19 -16.50
C SER A 31 -8.12 4.72 -15.74
N SER A 32 -9.23 5.38 -16.05
CA SER A 32 -10.43 5.52 -15.22
C SER A 32 -11.35 4.28 -15.23
N GLU A 33 -10.80 3.09 -14.99
CA GLU A 33 -11.58 1.88 -14.72
C GLU A 33 -10.90 1.11 -13.58
N GLU A 34 -11.51 1.15 -12.38
CA GLU A 34 -11.22 0.26 -11.24
C GLU A 34 -9.75 0.15 -10.80
N ALA A 35 -9.16 1.26 -10.38
CA ALA A 35 -7.80 1.30 -9.85
C ALA A 35 -7.68 0.67 -8.45
N ALA A 36 -7.86 -0.64 -8.37
CA ALA A 36 -7.53 -1.39 -7.18
C ALA A 36 -6.01 -1.48 -7.02
N TYR A 37 -5.52 -1.11 -5.86
CA TYR A 37 -4.14 -1.32 -5.46
C TYR A 37 -3.97 -2.76 -5.00
N TRP A 38 -2.99 -3.44 -5.59
CA TRP A 38 -2.68 -4.84 -5.29
C TRP A 38 -1.39 -4.93 -4.49
N TYR A 39 -1.41 -5.73 -3.44
CA TYR A 39 -0.23 -6.00 -2.60
C TYR A 39 -0.06 -7.48 -2.38
N ARG A 40 1.17 -7.88 -2.08
CA ARG A 40 1.53 -9.25 -1.69
C ARG A 40 2.16 -9.25 -0.30
N VAL A 41 1.70 -10.18 0.55
CA VAL A 41 2.30 -10.49 1.86
C VAL A 41 2.47 -12.00 1.92
N GLY A 42 3.72 -12.47 1.83
CA GLY A 42 4.02 -13.90 1.70
C GLY A 42 3.28 -14.56 0.52
N PRO A 43 2.45 -15.58 0.75
CA PRO A 43 1.61 -16.22 -0.27
C PRO A 43 0.28 -15.48 -0.53
N LEU A 44 -0.08 -14.49 0.28
CA LEU A 44 -1.39 -13.83 0.23
C LEU A 44 -1.38 -12.64 -0.73
N TYR A 45 -2.49 -12.52 -1.48
CA TYR A 45 -2.79 -11.35 -2.29
C TYR A 45 -3.78 -10.44 -1.56
N LEU A 46 -3.49 -9.14 -1.56
CA LEU A 46 -4.30 -8.11 -0.94
C LEU A 46 -4.79 -7.14 -2.01
N LYS A 47 -6.07 -6.75 -1.90
CA LYS A 47 -6.70 -5.75 -2.76
C LYS A 47 -7.22 -4.60 -1.90
N SER A 48 -6.97 -3.36 -2.28
CA SER A 48 -7.59 -2.18 -1.67
C SER A 48 -7.93 -1.13 -2.72
N SER A 49 -8.99 -0.38 -2.50
CA SER A 49 -9.38 0.80 -3.28
C SER A 49 -8.44 1.99 -3.05
N LYS A 50 -7.67 2.00 -1.97
CA LYS A 50 -6.76 3.08 -1.60
C LYS A 50 -5.34 2.56 -1.39
N PRO A 51 -4.31 3.41 -1.52
CA PRO A 51 -2.96 3.03 -1.14
C PRO A 51 -2.93 2.68 0.35
N LEU A 52 -2.16 1.63 0.71
CA LEU A 52 -2.03 1.23 2.11
C LEU A 52 -1.42 2.38 2.92
N PRO A 53 -1.95 2.67 4.13
CA PRO A 53 -1.38 3.68 4.99
C PRO A 53 0.04 3.29 5.43
N VAL A 54 0.87 4.28 5.72
CA VAL A 54 2.21 4.07 6.29
C VAL A 54 2.13 3.31 7.61
N GLN A 55 1.10 3.60 8.41
CA GLN A 55 0.74 2.82 9.60
C GLN A 55 -0.28 1.75 9.22
N LEU A 56 0.19 0.52 9.07
CA LEU A 56 -0.66 -0.62 8.71
C LEU A 56 -1.63 -0.95 9.85
N PRO A 57 -2.86 -1.43 9.54
CA PRO A 57 -3.76 -2.00 10.55
C PRO A 57 -3.10 -3.13 11.33
N GLN A 58 -3.44 -3.28 12.61
CA GLN A 58 -2.79 -4.26 13.50
C GLN A 58 -2.83 -5.69 12.95
N TRP A 59 -3.97 -6.15 12.46
CA TRP A 59 -4.09 -7.49 11.87
C TRP A 59 -3.15 -7.71 10.68
N LEU A 60 -2.88 -6.66 9.89
CA LEU A 60 -1.97 -6.73 8.76
C LEU A 60 -0.51 -6.72 9.24
N GLN A 61 -0.20 -6.01 10.32
CA GLN A 61 1.11 -6.10 10.97
C GLN A 61 1.36 -7.52 11.50
N ASP A 62 0.35 -8.15 12.09
CA ASP A 62 0.44 -9.53 12.57
C ASP A 62 0.74 -10.51 11.41
N LEU A 63 0.17 -10.28 10.22
CA LEU A 63 0.50 -11.07 9.02
C LEU A 63 1.92 -10.83 8.52
N VAL A 64 2.39 -9.58 8.57
CA VAL A 64 3.79 -9.26 8.21
C VAL A 64 4.76 -9.98 9.14
N LEU A 65 4.44 -10.08 10.44
CA LEU A 65 5.23 -10.85 11.40
C LEU A 65 5.15 -12.35 11.13
N LEU A 66 3.95 -12.87 10.84
CA LEU A 66 3.72 -14.30 10.62
C LEU A 66 4.41 -14.81 9.35
N PHE A 67 4.44 -14.01 8.29
CA PHE A 67 5.06 -14.37 7.00
C PHE A 67 6.45 -13.75 6.79
N ASP A 68 6.99 -13.04 7.79
CA ASP A 68 8.24 -12.28 7.73
C ASP A 68 8.42 -11.45 6.43
N THR A 69 7.32 -10.91 5.90
CA THR A 69 7.30 -10.25 4.60
C THR A 69 6.45 -8.99 4.64
N ARG A 70 7.00 -7.88 4.15
CA ARG A 70 6.29 -6.60 4.08
C ARG A 70 5.32 -6.55 2.89
N PRO A 71 4.20 -5.81 2.99
CA PRO A 71 3.26 -5.66 1.89
C PRO A 71 3.97 -4.97 0.72
N THR A 72 4.12 -5.71 -0.37
CA THR A 72 4.80 -5.23 -1.58
C THR A 72 3.77 -4.95 -2.66
N ALA A 73 3.77 -3.75 -3.23
CA ALA A 73 2.87 -3.41 -4.32
C ALA A 73 3.20 -4.25 -5.56
N ILE A 74 2.18 -4.86 -6.15
CA ILE A 74 2.31 -5.74 -7.32
C ILE A 74 1.32 -5.34 -8.41
N LYS A 75 1.53 -5.87 -9.61
CA LYS A 75 0.51 -5.83 -10.66
C LYS A 75 -0.65 -6.77 -10.31
N PRO A 76 -1.85 -6.55 -10.88
CA PRO A 76 -2.97 -7.46 -10.70
C PRO A 76 -2.55 -8.89 -11.11
N PRO A 77 -2.75 -9.90 -10.25
CA PRO A 77 -2.45 -11.28 -10.60
C PRO A 77 -3.44 -11.76 -11.68
N ILE A 78 -2.96 -12.54 -12.64
CA ILE A 78 -3.80 -13.14 -13.71
C ILE A 78 -4.71 -14.22 -13.11
N GLN A 79 -4.20 -14.96 -12.12
CA GLN A 79 -4.91 -15.93 -11.30
C GLN A 79 -4.40 -15.80 -9.86
N ALA A 80 -5.32 -15.65 -8.91
CA ALA A 80 -5.00 -15.65 -7.49
C ALA A 80 -6.03 -16.48 -6.74
N ASP A 81 -5.58 -17.58 -6.13
CA ASP A 81 -6.44 -18.52 -5.42
C ASP A 81 -7.01 -17.92 -4.13
N SER A 82 -6.37 -16.89 -3.58
CA SER A 82 -6.82 -16.24 -2.35
C SER A 82 -6.47 -14.76 -2.35
N VAL A 83 -7.51 -13.94 -2.55
CA VAL A 83 -7.44 -12.48 -2.51
C VAL A 83 -8.20 -11.99 -1.29
N ILE A 84 -7.52 -11.22 -0.44
CA ILE A 84 -8.11 -10.57 0.73
C ILE A 84 -8.39 -9.11 0.38
N SER A 85 -9.66 -8.73 0.45
CA SER A 85 -10.10 -7.34 0.29
C SER A 85 -9.89 -6.59 1.60
N VAL A 86 -8.90 -5.69 1.64
CA VAL A 86 -8.57 -4.91 2.83
C VAL A 86 -9.75 -4.02 3.24
N ASP A 87 -10.49 -3.49 2.26
CA ASP A 87 -11.60 -2.58 2.52
C ASP A 87 -12.80 -3.28 3.15
N GLU A 88 -12.98 -4.58 2.89
CA GLU A 88 -14.04 -5.40 3.50
C GLU A 88 -13.64 -5.87 4.89
N VAL A 89 -12.39 -6.29 5.05
CA VAL A 89 -11.88 -6.84 6.31
C VAL A 89 -11.72 -5.76 7.36
N ASN A 90 -11.13 -4.62 7.01
CA ASN A 90 -10.76 -3.59 7.98
C ASN A 90 -11.92 -3.06 8.84
N PRO A 91 -13.14 -2.79 8.31
CA PRO A 91 -14.26 -2.38 9.15
C PRO A 91 -14.83 -3.53 10.01
N GLN A 92 -14.71 -4.78 9.56
CA GLN A 92 -15.35 -5.93 10.20
C GLN A 92 -14.41 -6.70 11.15
N ILE A 93 -13.10 -6.49 11.10
CA ILE A 93 -12.08 -7.26 11.82
C ILE A 93 -12.25 -7.25 13.35
N ASN A 94 -12.97 -6.28 13.89
CA ASN A 94 -13.30 -6.23 15.32
C ASN A 94 -14.36 -7.27 15.73
N THR A 95 -15.08 -7.85 14.77
CA THR A 95 -16.05 -8.91 15.02
C THR A 95 -15.38 -10.29 15.07
N PRO A 96 -15.76 -11.18 16.01
CA PRO A 96 -15.19 -12.52 16.10
C PRO A 96 -15.38 -13.36 14.82
N SER A 97 -16.51 -13.17 14.13
CA SER A 97 -16.81 -13.85 12.86
C SER A 97 -15.83 -13.48 11.76
N ALA A 98 -15.51 -12.20 11.61
CA ALA A 98 -14.55 -11.72 10.61
C ALA A 98 -13.13 -12.21 10.90
N LYS A 99 -12.70 -12.24 12.17
CA LYS A 99 -11.40 -12.81 12.56
C LYS A 99 -11.31 -14.29 12.20
N LYS A 100 -12.36 -15.05 12.46
CA LYS A 100 -12.43 -16.48 12.12
C LYS A 100 -12.38 -16.69 10.61
N ALA A 101 -13.13 -15.89 9.85
CA ALA A 101 -13.11 -15.94 8.39
C ALA A 101 -11.70 -15.64 7.83
N LEU A 102 -11.05 -14.58 8.31
CA LEU A 102 -9.69 -14.23 7.93
C LEU A 102 -8.71 -15.37 8.22
N TRP A 103 -8.80 -15.96 9.42
CA TRP A 103 -7.94 -17.07 9.82
C TRP A 103 -8.11 -18.30 8.91
N LEU A 104 -9.34 -18.63 8.53
CA LEU A 104 -9.60 -19.74 7.60
C LEU A 104 -8.96 -19.48 6.22
N THR A 105 -9.05 -18.26 5.70
CA THR A 105 -8.39 -17.89 4.43
C THR A 105 -6.88 -18.03 4.54
N ILE A 106 -6.28 -17.60 5.66
CA ILE A 106 -4.84 -17.73 5.90
C ILE A 106 -4.42 -19.21 5.93
N GLN A 107 -5.17 -20.07 6.62
CA GLN A 107 -4.89 -21.50 6.69
C GLN A 107 -4.96 -22.20 5.32
N GLN A 108 -5.86 -21.76 4.44
CA GLN A 108 -5.95 -22.30 3.08
C GLN A 108 -4.71 -21.97 2.24
N CYS A 109 -4.04 -20.86 2.52
CA CYS A 109 -2.86 -20.40 1.79
C CYS A 109 -1.54 -20.98 2.29
N GLN A 110 -1.55 -21.72 3.41
CA GLN A 110 -0.36 -22.35 3.99
C GLN A 110 -0.21 -23.84 3.61
N LYS A 111 -1.16 -24.39 2.84
CA LYS A 111 -1.07 -25.75 2.30
C LYS A 111 -0.24 -25.77 1.02
#